data_AF-A0AAJ1RU97-F1
#
_entry.id   AF-A0AAJ1RU97-F1
#
_cell.length_a   1.000
_cell.length_b   1.000
_cell.length_c   1.000
_cell.angle_alpha   90.00
_cell.angle_beta   90.00
_cell.angle_gamma   90.00
#
_symmetry.space_group_name_H-M   'P 1'
#
loop_
_entity.id
_entity.type
_entity.pdbx_description
1 polymer ?
#
loop_
_entity_poly.entity_id
_entity_poly.type
_entity_poly.pdbx_seq_one_letter_code
_entity_poly.pdbx_strand_id
1 'polypeptide(L)'
;MHPALRSRIRGYGYEVYVNTDMKDTERNRRRLIRFIAQEVKNELGKDTGRAIPHFDKPAIALILKEAQRRSGRRGKLSLRLRELGGLVRIAGDLAAEDKSPLVSSKHVIRARTIAKPLEQQVADRFLERQSEYAMLVNKGHRVGRVN
;
A
#
# COMPACT_ATOMS: atom_id res chain seq x y z
N MET A 1 27.25 5.08 13.07
CA MET A 1 26.80 5.59 14.39
C MET A 1 28.01 5.58 15.31
N HIS A 2 28.32 6.69 15.96
CA HIS A 2 29.50 6.77 16.83
C HIS A 2 29.38 5.77 18.00
N PRO A 3 30.39 4.93 18.29
CA PRO A 3 30.31 3.89 19.33
C PRO A 3 29.90 4.43 20.71
N ALA A 4 30.45 5.57 21.12
CA ALA A 4 30.12 6.20 22.41
C ALA A 4 28.63 6.62 22.52
N LEU A 5 28.04 7.08 21.42
CA LEU A 5 26.64 7.49 21.39
C LEU A 5 25.71 6.28 21.49
N ARG A 6 26.05 5.18 20.80
CA ARG A 6 25.30 3.93 20.92
C ARG A 6 25.37 3.35 22.34
N SER A 7 26.54 3.39 22.97
CA SER A 7 26.72 2.94 24.35
C SER A 7 25.80 3.71 25.31
N ARG A 8 25.73 5.04 25.17
CA ARG A 8 24.87 5.89 26.02
C ARG A 8 23.38 5.62 25.81
N ILE A 9 22.92 5.46 24.57
CA ILE A 9 21.52 5.12 24.26
C ILE A 9 21.15 3.74 24.81
N ARG A 10 22.05 2.76 24.69
CA ARG A 10 21.82 1.40 25.23
C ARG A 10 21.84 1.36 26.76
N GLY A 11 22.69 2.17 27.40
CA GLY A 11 22.86 2.20 28.85
C GLY A 11 21.78 2.99 29.59
N TYR A 12 21.25 4.06 29.00
CA TYR A 12 20.34 5.01 29.67
C TYR A 12 19.04 5.28 28.90
N GLY A 13 18.79 4.57 27.80
CA GLY A 13 17.65 4.79 26.91
C GLY A 13 16.96 3.49 26.50
N TYR A 14 16.14 3.60 25.46
CA TYR A 14 15.38 2.49 24.90
C TYR A 14 15.70 2.31 23.42
N GLU A 15 15.90 1.07 23.00
CA GLU A 15 15.99 0.70 21.59
C GLU A 15 14.68 0.00 21.21
N VAL A 16 13.98 0.52 20.19
CA VAL A 16 12.73 -0.06 19.69
C VAL A 16 12.91 -0.45 18.24
N TYR A 17 12.75 -1.74 17.95
CA TYR A 17 12.64 -2.23 16.59
C TYR A 17 11.18 -2.13 16.12
N VAL A 18 10.92 -1.29 15.12
CA VAL A 18 9.56 -1.01 14.65
C VAL A 18 9.03 -2.18 13.83
N ASN A 19 7.85 -2.68 14.20
CA ASN A 19 7.19 -3.75 13.47
C ASN A 19 6.74 -3.31 12.07
N THR A 20 6.85 -4.20 11.09
CA THR A 20 6.39 -3.98 9.71
C THR A 20 4.97 -4.50 9.45
N ASP A 21 4.42 -5.31 10.36
CA ASP A 21 3.07 -5.86 10.30
C ASP A 21 2.37 -5.89 11.67
N MET A 22 1.03 -5.97 11.66
CA MET A 22 0.19 -6.19 12.84
C MET A 22 -0.85 -7.28 12.59
N LYS A 23 -1.40 -7.88 13.65
CA LYS A 23 -2.44 -8.92 13.53
C LYS A 23 -3.69 -8.35 12.84
N ASP A 24 -4.29 -9.11 11.93
CA ASP A 24 -5.54 -8.76 11.29
C ASP A 24 -6.73 -9.06 12.21
N THR A 25 -7.00 -8.13 13.12
CA THR A 25 -8.14 -8.17 14.06
C THR A 25 -9.08 -7.01 13.78
N GLU A 26 -10.33 -7.12 14.23
CA GLU A 26 -11.30 -6.04 14.06
C GLU A 26 -10.82 -4.71 14.67
N ARG A 27 -10.17 -4.76 15.84
CA ARG A 27 -9.55 -3.59 16.48
C ARG A 27 -8.51 -2.93 15.58
N ASN A 28 -7.65 -3.71 14.93
CA ASN A 28 -6.61 -3.19 14.04
C ASN A 28 -7.17 -2.72 12.69
N ARG A 29 -8.23 -3.35 12.17
CA ARG A 29 -8.98 -2.82 11.03
C ARG A 29 -9.59 -1.45 11.34
N ARG A 30 -10.23 -1.28 12.51
CA ARG A 30 -10.74 0.03 12.96
C ARG A 30 -9.62 1.09 13.08
N ARG A 31 -8.41 0.69 13.50
CA ARG A 31 -7.24 1.58 13.49
C ARG A 31 -6.82 1.99 12.08
N LEU A 32 -6.83 1.09 11.11
CA LEU A 32 -6.58 1.45 9.71
C LEU A 32 -7.66 2.36 9.13
N ILE A 33 -8.94 2.15 9.49
CA ILE A 33 -10.03 3.06 9.09
C ILE A 33 -9.79 4.46 9.65
N ARG A 34 -9.38 4.55 10.93
CA ARG A 34 -8.99 5.83 11.53
C ARG A 34 -7.79 6.45 10.82
N PHE A 35 -6.78 5.65 10.47
CA PHE A 35 -5.63 6.11 9.70
C PHE A 35 -6.07 6.73 8.36
N ILE A 36 -6.97 6.08 7.60
CA ILE A 36 -7.51 6.64 6.35
C ILE A 36 -8.18 7.99 6.61
N ALA A 37 -9.02 8.09 7.65
CA ALA A 37 -9.69 9.34 8.00
C ALA A 37 -8.70 10.45 8.40
N GLN A 38 -7.63 10.09 9.11
CA GLN A 38 -6.56 11.01 9.49
C GLN A 38 -5.76 11.49 8.28
N GLU A 39 -5.41 10.60 7.35
CA GLU A 39 -4.72 10.99 6.10
C GLU A 39 -5.58 11.96 5.29
N VAL A 40 -6.87 11.67 5.12
CA VAL A 40 -7.80 12.60 4.44
C VAL A 40 -7.87 13.95 5.14
N LYS A 41 -8.01 13.96 6.48
CA LYS A 41 -8.05 15.21 7.25
C LYS A 41 -6.75 16.00 7.14
N ASN A 42 -5.61 15.32 7.14
CA ASN A 42 -4.30 15.96 7.00
C ASN A 42 -4.15 16.61 5.63
N GLU A 43 -4.60 15.95 4.55
CA GLU A 43 -4.55 16.54 3.21
C GLU A 43 -5.56 17.69 3.04
N LEU A 44 -6.73 17.63 3.69
CA LEU A 44 -7.70 18.74 3.70
C LEU A 44 -7.15 20.00 4.40
N GLY A 45 -6.31 19.83 5.43
CA GLY A 45 -5.76 20.92 6.22
C GLY A 45 -4.45 21.51 5.68
N LYS A 46 -3.95 21.03 4.53
CA LYS A 46 -2.74 21.59 3.93
C LYS A 46 -3.09 22.73 2.99
N ASP A 47 -2.30 23.80 3.07
CA ASP A 47 -2.35 24.92 2.12
C ASP A 47 -1.78 24.56 0.74
N THR A 48 -1.18 23.36 0.62
CA THR A 48 -0.52 22.87 -0.59
C THR A 48 -1.12 21.53 -1.01
N GLY A 49 -1.63 21.48 -2.23
CA GLY A 49 -2.22 20.27 -2.83
C GLY A 49 -3.72 20.38 -3.06
N ARG A 50 -4.30 19.34 -3.67
CA ARG A 50 -5.73 19.25 -3.91
C ARG A 50 -6.40 18.59 -2.71
N ALA A 51 -7.45 19.23 -2.21
CA ALA A 51 -8.32 18.63 -1.20
C ALA A 51 -8.88 17.29 -1.72
N ILE A 52 -8.67 16.21 -0.95
CA ILE A 52 -9.19 14.89 -1.28
C ILE A 52 -10.50 14.60 -0.54
N PRO A 53 -11.51 14.01 -1.20
CA PRO A 53 -12.76 13.68 -0.55
C PRO A 53 -12.62 12.50 0.42
N HIS A 54 -13.62 12.33 1.30
CA HIS A 54 -13.70 11.14 2.15
C HIS A 54 -13.98 9.86 1.36
N PHE A 55 -13.75 8.71 1.99
CA PHE A 55 -13.88 7.40 1.35
C PHE A 55 -15.23 6.75 1.67
N ASP A 56 -15.80 6.08 0.67
CA ASP A 56 -16.95 5.20 0.88
C ASP A 56 -16.52 3.85 1.52
N LYS A 57 -17.50 3.08 2.01
CA LYS A 57 -17.23 1.78 2.65
C LYS A 57 -16.53 0.79 1.70
N PRO A 58 -16.93 0.63 0.42
CA PRO A 58 -16.21 -0.22 -0.53
C PRO A 58 -14.74 0.15 -0.75
N ALA A 59 -14.42 1.44 -0.85
CA ALA A 59 -13.05 1.93 -1.02
C ALA A 59 -12.21 1.62 0.22
N ILE A 60 -12.74 1.87 1.42
CA ILE A 60 -12.09 1.50 2.69
C ILE A 60 -11.80 0.00 2.73
N ALA A 61 -12.76 -0.85 2.33
CA ALA A 61 -12.57 -2.30 2.30
C ALA A 61 -11.44 -2.72 1.35
N LEU A 62 -11.30 -2.05 0.19
CA LEU A 62 -10.18 -2.28 -0.72
C LEU A 62 -8.83 -1.86 -0.14
N ILE A 63 -8.77 -0.73 0.57
CA ILE A 63 -7.54 -0.32 1.26
C ILE A 63 -7.14 -1.34 2.33
N LEU A 64 -8.10 -1.87 3.10
CA LEU A 64 -7.83 -2.94 4.07
C LEU A 64 -7.31 -4.20 3.39
N LYS A 65 -7.91 -4.60 2.25
CA LYS A 65 -7.43 -5.73 1.45
C LYS A 65 -6.02 -5.52 0.92
N GLU A 66 -5.69 -4.29 0.54
CA GLU A 66 -4.34 -3.93 0.10
C GLU A 66 -3.34 -3.96 1.27
N ALA A 67 -3.73 -3.52 2.48
CA ALA A 67 -2.91 -3.65 3.68
C ALA A 67 -2.64 -5.12 4.03
N GLN A 68 -3.61 -6.02 3.83
CA GLN A 68 -3.41 -7.46 3.95
C GLN A 68 -2.40 -7.96 2.91
N ARG A 69 -2.60 -7.62 1.63
CA ARG A 69 -1.72 -8.04 0.52
C ARG A 69 -0.28 -7.60 0.75
N ARG A 70 -0.07 -6.33 1.11
CA ARG A 70 1.26 -5.74 1.34
C ARG A 70 1.96 -6.25 2.60
N SER A 71 1.22 -6.88 3.53
CA SER A 71 1.85 -7.53 4.69
C SER A 71 2.67 -8.76 4.29
N GLY A 72 2.36 -9.39 3.14
CA GLY A 72 2.99 -10.62 2.66
C GLY A 72 2.72 -11.85 3.53
N ARG A 73 1.89 -11.73 4.57
CA ARG A 73 1.65 -12.79 5.57
C ARG A 73 0.17 -12.97 5.83
N ARG A 74 -0.28 -14.22 5.87
CA ARG A 74 -1.68 -14.55 6.17
C ARG A 74 -2.05 -14.07 7.58
N GLY A 75 -3.22 -13.44 7.73
CA GLY A 75 -3.71 -12.94 9.01
C GLY A 75 -2.97 -11.71 9.55
N LYS A 76 -2.24 -10.99 8.69
CA LYS A 76 -1.53 -9.75 9.03
C LYS A 76 -1.98 -8.57 8.17
N LEU A 77 -1.74 -7.37 8.69
CA LEU A 77 -1.94 -6.08 8.04
C LEU A 77 -0.61 -5.34 8.04
N SER A 78 -0.27 -4.68 6.94
CA SER A 78 0.96 -3.91 6.81
C SER A 78 0.97 -2.68 7.73
N LEU A 79 2.11 -2.42 8.37
CA LEU A 79 2.42 -1.18 9.10
C LEU A 79 3.29 -0.22 8.28
N ARG A 80 3.51 -0.49 6.98
CA ARG A 80 4.14 0.45 6.05
C ARG A 80 3.14 1.56 5.66
N LEU A 81 2.72 2.34 6.67
CA LEU A 81 1.64 3.31 6.56
C LEU A 81 1.95 4.42 5.57
N ARG A 82 3.23 4.76 5.35
CA ARG A 82 3.61 5.76 4.33
C ARG A 82 3.23 5.31 2.91
N GLU A 83 3.45 4.03 2.59
CA GLU A 83 3.10 3.47 1.28
C GLU A 83 1.58 3.35 1.12
N LEU A 84 0.87 2.97 2.20
CA LEU A 84 -0.60 2.93 2.20
C LEU A 84 -1.21 4.33 2.11
N GLY A 85 -0.64 5.32 2.79
CA GLY A 85 -1.05 6.73 2.69
C GLY A 85 -0.84 7.29 1.29
N GLY A 86 0.25 6.90 0.61
CA GLY A 86 0.45 7.21 -0.81
C GLY A 86 -0.70 6.71 -1.68
N LEU A 87 -1.17 5.48 -1.46
CA LEU A 87 -2.33 4.93 -2.17
C LEU A 87 -3.63 5.70 -1.85
N VAL A 88 -3.85 6.06 -0.59
CA VAL A 88 -5.00 6.88 -0.16
C VAL A 88 -5.02 8.22 -0.88
N ARG A 89 -3.86 8.90 -0.97
CA ARG A 89 -3.74 10.20 -1.65
C ARG A 89 -4.02 10.11 -3.13
N ILE A 90 -3.37 9.18 -3.83
CA ILE A 90 -3.58 9.00 -5.28
C ILE A 90 -5.05 8.64 -5.57
N ALA A 91 -5.68 7.81 -4.74
CA ALA A 91 -7.11 7.51 -4.90
C ALA A 91 -8.01 8.74 -4.66
N GLY A 92 -7.63 9.59 -3.71
CA GLY A 92 -8.27 10.87 -3.43
C GLY A 92 -8.13 11.87 -4.59
N ASP A 93 -6.92 11.99 -5.14
CA ASP A 93 -6.62 12.87 -6.28
C ASP A 93 -7.45 12.47 -7.51
N LEU A 94 -7.51 11.16 -7.82
CA LEU A 94 -8.34 10.62 -8.89
C LEU A 94 -9.84 10.91 -8.67
N ALA A 95 -10.31 10.79 -7.43
CA ALA A 95 -11.69 11.11 -7.10
C ALA A 95 -11.99 12.60 -7.26
N ALA A 96 -11.05 13.45 -6.86
CA ALA A 96 -11.16 14.89 -6.99
C ALA A 96 -11.13 15.32 -8.47
N GLU A 97 -10.27 14.69 -9.29
CA GLU A 97 -10.22 14.85 -10.74
C GLU A 97 -11.54 14.45 -11.41
N ASP A 98 -12.10 13.29 -11.04
CA ASP A 98 -13.43 12.81 -11.45
C ASP A 98 -14.59 13.67 -10.89
N LYS A 99 -14.31 14.71 -10.08
CA LYS A 99 -15.29 15.54 -9.35
C LYS A 99 -16.29 14.71 -8.51
N SER A 100 -15.85 13.57 -8.01
CA SER A 100 -16.67 12.67 -7.19
C SER A 100 -16.76 13.18 -5.75
N PRO A 101 -17.94 13.17 -5.11
CA PRO A 101 -18.11 13.62 -3.73
C PRO A 101 -17.39 12.71 -2.72
N LEU A 102 -17.20 11.43 -3.07
CA LEU A 102 -16.48 10.45 -2.27
C LEU A 102 -15.49 9.64 -3.12
N VAL A 103 -14.43 9.15 -2.50
CA VAL A 103 -13.55 8.14 -3.08
C VAL A 103 -14.28 6.79 -3.07
N SER A 104 -14.48 6.22 -4.26
CA SER A 104 -15.08 4.91 -4.44
C SER A 104 -14.06 3.84 -4.84
N SER A 105 -14.50 2.60 -4.88
CA SER A 105 -13.67 1.44 -5.21
C SER A 105 -12.93 1.58 -6.54
N LYS A 106 -13.56 2.18 -7.56
CA LYS A 106 -12.94 2.44 -8.88
C LYS A 106 -11.67 3.29 -8.77
N HIS A 107 -11.66 4.31 -7.92
CA HIS A 107 -10.49 5.18 -7.76
C HIS A 107 -9.36 4.44 -7.05
N VAL A 108 -9.66 3.60 -6.05
CA VAL A 108 -8.65 2.79 -5.35
C VAL A 108 -8.02 1.76 -6.29
N ILE A 109 -8.80 1.13 -7.15
CA ILE A 109 -8.29 0.17 -8.14
C ILE A 109 -7.35 0.85 -9.14
N ARG A 110 -7.74 2.02 -9.67
CA ARG A 110 -6.88 2.83 -10.55
C ARG A 110 -5.61 3.28 -9.83
N ALA A 111 -5.76 3.78 -8.61
CA ALA A 111 -4.65 4.24 -7.78
C ALA A 111 -3.64 3.12 -7.51
N ARG A 112 -4.08 1.86 -7.34
CA ARG A 112 -3.18 0.71 -7.15
C ARG A 112 -2.24 0.50 -8.33
N THR A 113 -2.71 0.75 -9.56
CA THR A 113 -1.89 0.61 -10.76
C THR A 113 -0.83 1.71 -10.86
N ILE A 114 -1.17 2.92 -10.41
CA ILE A 114 -0.29 4.11 -10.44
C ILE A 114 0.69 4.08 -9.26
N ALA A 115 0.22 3.73 -8.06
CA ALA A 115 0.97 3.73 -6.80
C ALA A 115 1.95 2.54 -6.67
N LYS A 116 2.38 1.96 -7.78
CA LYS A 116 3.40 0.90 -7.79
C LYS A 116 4.75 1.50 -7.43
N PRO A 117 5.51 0.90 -6.50
CA PRO A 117 6.86 1.35 -6.20
C PRO A 117 7.77 1.16 -7.43
N LEU A 118 8.83 1.95 -7.53
CA LEU A 118 9.74 1.94 -8.68
C LEU A 118 10.30 0.54 -8.95
N GLU A 119 10.63 -0.20 -7.89
CA GLU A 119 11.13 -1.57 -7.95
C GLU A 119 10.12 -2.51 -8.64
N GLN A 120 8.83 -2.32 -8.35
CA GLN A 120 7.78 -3.10 -9.02
C GLN A 120 7.60 -2.66 -10.48
N GLN A 121 7.71 -1.37 -10.79
CA GLN A 121 7.63 -0.90 -12.18
C GLN A 121 8.79 -1.45 -13.03
N VAL A 122 10.00 -1.51 -12.47
CA VAL A 122 11.17 -2.11 -13.13
C VAL A 122 10.97 -3.61 -13.33
N ALA A 123 10.48 -4.33 -12.31
CA ALA A 123 10.17 -5.74 -12.41
C ALA A 123 9.10 -6.03 -13.47
N ASP A 124 8.01 -5.25 -13.49
CA ASP A 124 6.94 -5.37 -14.48
C ASP A 124 7.50 -5.18 -15.92
N ARG A 125 8.35 -4.17 -16.14
CA ARG A 125 9.00 -3.94 -17.45
C ARG A 125 9.96 -5.06 -17.85
N PHE A 126 10.67 -5.66 -16.89
CA PHE A 126 11.52 -6.81 -17.15
C PHE A 126 10.71 -8.03 -17.57
N LEU A 127 9.61 -8.32 -16.86
CA LEU A 127 8.68 -9.40 -17.18
C LEU A 127 8.01 -9.21 -18.55
N GLU A 128 7.61 -7.97 -18.87
CA GLU A 128 7.04 -7.62 -20.18
C GLU A 128 8.01 -7.98 -21.32
N ARG A 129 9.26 -7.55 -21.23
CA ARG A 129 10.31 -7.89 -22.22
C ARG A 129 10.57 -9.40 -22.30
N GLN A 130 10.60 -10.11 -21.17
CA GLN A 130 10.80 -11.55 -21.18
C GLN A 130 9.61 -12.28 -21.83
N SER A 131 8.39 -11.78 -21.61
CA SER A 131 7.16 -12.37 -22.14
C SER A 131 7.06 -12.29 -23.67
N GLU A 132 7.63 -11.26 -24.30
CA GLU A 132 7.69 -11.13 -25.76
C GLU A 132 8.41 -12.32 -26.43
N TYR A 133 9.38 -12.92 -25.74
CA TYR A 133 10.15 -14.06 -26.22
C TYR A 133 9.80 -15.37 -25.49
N ALA A 134 8.83 -15.35 -24.58
CA ALA A 134 8.48 -16.51 -23.78
C ALA A 134 7.65 -17.50 -24.59
N MET A 135 8.17 -18.72 -24.79
CA MET A 135 7.41 -19.82 -25.40
C MET A 135 6.40 -20.43 -24.41
N LEU A 136 5.52 -19.66 -23.77
CA LEU A 136 4.54 -20.20 -22.82
C LEU A 136 3.48 -21.04 -23.54
N VAL A 137 3.28 -22.28 -23.09
CA VAL A 137 2.26 -23.19 -23.61
C VAL A 137 1.15 -23.31 -22.56
N ASN A 138 0.08 -22.54 -22.73
CA ASN A 138 -1.02 -22.46 -21.77
C ASN A 138 -2.20 -23.38 -22.08
N LYS A 139 -2.09 -24.22 -23.12
CA LYS A 139 -3.13 -25.17 -23.55
C LYS A 139 -2.50 -26.51 -23.95
N GLY A 140 -3.20 -27.60 -23.68
CA GLY A 140 -2.74 -28.97 -23.95
C GLY A 140 -1.84 -29.53 -22.84
N HIS A 141 -1.28 -30.71 -23.07
CA HIS A 141 -0.32 -31.36 -22.18
C HIS A 141 0.95 -31.74 -22.97
N ARG A 142 2.11 -31.66 -22.33
CA ARG A 142 3.40 -32.07 -22.90
C ARG A 142 4.19 -32.84 -21.85
N VAL A 143 4.65 -34.04 -22.20
CA VAL A 143 5.47 -34.87 -21.30
C VAL A 143 6.81 -34.17 -21.05
N GLY A 144 7.24 -34.08 -19.79
CA GLY A 144 8.52 -33.49 -19.41
C GLY A 144 8.55 -31.95 -19.37
N ARG A 145 7.39 -31.28 -19.42
CA ARG A 145 7.31 -29.81 -19.36
C ARG A 145 6.39 -29.33 -18.25
N VAL A 146 6.91 -28.42 -17.42
CA VAL A 146 6.16 -27.66 -16.40
C VAL A 146 6.29 -26.17 -16.72
N ASN A 147 5.26 -25.39 -16.38
CA ASN A 147 5.28 -23.93 -16.52
C ASN A 147 5.88 -23.29 -15.28
#